data_AF-A0AAW6IT56-F1
#
_entry.id   AF-A0AAW6IT56-F1
#
_cell.length_a   1.000
_cell.length_b   1.000
_cell.length_c   1.000
_cell.angle_alpha   90.00
_cell.angle_beta   90.00
_cell.angle_gamma   90.00
#
_symmetry.space_group_name_H-M   'P 1'
#
loop_
_entity.id
_entity.type
_entity.pdbx_description
1 polymer ?
#
loop_
_entity_poly.entity_id
_entity_poly.type
_entity_poly.pdbx_seq_one_letter_code
_entity_poly.pdbx_strand_id
1 'polypeptide(L)'
;MPWIKPASLLGILAIGLSKTMGSDFGIRLYPVIVNTVMFFVFAYSLYKGPSIIETFARITEPKLDKRAISYTKNVTKIWCVFFVFNASIALYTSVFTSLDVWAFYNGFIAYIIMGVLFAVEWLVRKKVKRNAGV
;
A
#
# COMPACT_ATOMS: atom_id res chain seq x y z
N MET A 1 16.20 -2.59 6.81
CA MET A 1 14.86 -3.20 6.62
C MET A 1 14.86 -3.96 5.30
N PRO A 2 14.57 -5.28 5.29
CA PRO A 2 14.78 -6.12 4.09
C PRO A 2 13.84 -5.80 2.92
N TRP A 3 12.69 -5.16 3.18
CA TRP A 3 11.72 -4.74 2.16
C TRP A 3 12.13 -3.46 1.40
N ILE A 4 13.13 -2.70 1.89
CA ILE A 4 13.61 -1.50 1.18
C ILE A 4 14.26 -1.88 -0.15
N LYS A 5 15.05 -2.97 -0.20
CA LYS A 5 15.72 -3.41 -1.43
C LYS A 5 14.74 -3.67 -2.59
N PRO A 6 13.69 -4.51 -2.42
CA PRO A 6 12.70 -4.68 -3.48
C PRO A 6 11.88 -3.41 -3.73
N ALA A 7 11.58 -2.60 -2.72
CA ALA A 7 10.88 -1.33 -2.92
C ALA A 7 11.67 -0.35 -3.79
N SER A 8 12.96 -0.16 -3.50
CA SER A 8 13.84 0.70 -4.28
C SER A 8 14.03 0.17 -5.70
N LEU A 9 14.23 -1.14 -5.86
CA LEU A 9 14.34 -1.76 -7.19
C LEU A 9 13.07 -1.54 -8.02
N LEU A 10 11.91 -1.85 -7.44
CA LEU A 10 10.62 -1.70 -8.13
C LEU A 10 10.26 -0.23 -8.38
N GLY A 11 10.66 0.68 -7.48
CA GLY A 11 10.50 2.12 -7.67
C GLY A 11 11.36 2.66 -8.81
N ILE A 12 12.62 2.24 -8.90
CA ILE A 12 13.49 2.58 -10.04
C ILE A 12 12.92 2.01 -11.34
N LEU A 13 12.43 0.76 -11.31
CA LEU A 13 11.81 0.13 -12.46
C LEU A 13 10.56 0.90 -12.91
N ALA A 14 9.71 1.35 -11.97
CA ALA A 14 8.53 2.15 -12.27
C ALA A 14 8.87 3.50 -12.91
N ILE A 15 9.91 4.19 -12.41
CA ILE A 15 10.42 5.45 -12.97
C ILE A 15 11.05 5.23 -14.36
N GLY A 16 11.75 4.11 -14.56
CA GLY A 16 12.30 3.72 -15.86
C GLY A 16 11.21 3.44 -16.88
N LEU A 17 10.18 2.67 -16.50
CA LEU A 17 9.02 2.35 -17.33
C LEU A 17 8.19 3.60 -17.64
N SER A 18 8.06 4.55 -16.71
CA SER A 18 7.33 5.79 -16.99
C SER A 18 7.99 6.63 -18.10
N LYS A 19 9.31 6.55 -18.27
CA LYS A 19 10.02 7.25 -19.36
C LYS A 19 9.81 6.61 -20.72
N THR A 20 9.58 5.30 -20.79
CA THR A 20 9.35 4.59 -22.06
C THR A 20 7.88 4.59 -22.46
N MET A 21 6.98 4.81 -21.50
CA MET A 21 5.53 4.86 -21.68
C MET A 21 5.00 6.27 -22.03
N GLY A 22 5.67 6.98 -22.95
CA GLY A 22 5.29 8.33 -23.40
C GLY A 22 3.97 8.45 -24.19
N SER A 23 3.02 7.52 -23.98
CA SER A 23 1.68 7.53 -24.57
C SER A 23 0.63 7.79 -23.48
N ASP A 24 -0.53 8.33 -23.86
CA ASP A 24 -1.66 8.57 -22.93
C ASP A 24 -2.05 7.31 -22.12
N PHE A 25 -1.88 6.14 -22.74
CA PHE A 25 -2.14 4.86 -22.10
C PHE A 25 -1.12 4.52 -20.99
N GLY A 26 0.13 4.93 -21.15
CA GLY A 26 1.18 4.80 -20.16
C GLY A 26 0.86 5.47 -18.84
N ILE A 27 0.36 6.70 -18.91
CA ILE A 27 -0.08 7.48 -17.75
C ILE A 27 -1.26 6.78 -17.06
N ARG A 28 -2.19 6.23 -17.84
CA ARG A 28 -3.33 5.47 -17.29
C ARG A 28 -2.91 4.21 -16.54
N LEU A 29 -1.81 3.57 -16.93
CA LEU A 29 -1.30 2.38 -16.24
C LEU A 29 -0.51 2.68 -14.97
N TYR A 30 -0.13 3.95 -14.74
CA TYR A 30 0.67 4.32 -13.58
C TYR A 30 0.07 3.85 -12.24
N PRO A 31 -1.23 4.06 -11.94
CA PRO A 31 -1.84 3.56 -10.71
C PRO A 31 -1.79 2.03 -10.61
N VAL A 32 -1.92 1.30 -11.72
CA VAL A 32 -1.83 -0.18 -11.74
C VAL A 32 -0.43 -0.63 -11.33
N ILE A 33 0.60 -0.04 -11.93
CA ILE A 33 2.00 -0.35 -11.65
C ILE A 33 2.32 -0.08 -10.19
N VAL A 34 1.94 1.09 -9.68
CA VAL A 34 2.21 1.48 -8.28
C VAL A 34 1.54 0.53 -7.30
N ASN A 35 0.24 0.22 -7.48
CA ASN A 35 -0.46 -0.71 -6.58
C ASN A 35 0.15 -2.11 -6.63
N THR A 36 0.53 -2.59 -7.82
CA THR A 36 1.17 -3.90 -8.01
C THR A 36 2.53 -3.96 -7.31
N VAL A 37 3.36 -2.93 -7.49
CA VAL A 37 4.65 -2.81 -6.80
C VAL A 37 4.47 -2.79 -5.29
N MET A 38 3.55 -1.96 -4.79
CA MET A 38 3.28 -1.84 -3.36
C MET A 38 2.79 -3.17 -2.78
N PHE A 39 1.92 -3.89 -3.49
CA PHE A 39 1.51 -5.25 -3.10
C PHE A 39 2.71 -6.17 -2.91
N PHE A 40 3.62 -6.25 -3.87
CA PHE A 40 4.79 -7.13 -3.77
C PHE A 40 5.72 -6.74 -2.63
N VAL A 41 5.92 -5.44 -2.38
CA VAL A 41 6.74 -4.97 -1.26
C VAL A 41 6.09 -5.35 0.08
N PHE A 42 4.78 -5.13 0.23
CA PHE A 42 4.03 -5.48 1.44
C PHE A 42 4.02 -6.99 1.67
N ALA A 43 3.73 -7.78 0.63
CA ALA A 43 3.74 -9.24 0.68
C ALA A 43 5.14 -9.79 1.02
N TYR A 44 6.20 -9.24 0.42
CA TYR A 44 7.58 -9.61 0.74
C TYR A 44 7.93 -9.29 2.20
N SER A 45 7.46 -8.14 2.71
CA SER A 45 7.65 -7.76 4.12
C SER A 45 6.95 -8.73 5.09
N LEU A 46 5.80 -9.29 4.70
CA LEU A 46 5.11 -10.32 5.48
C LEU A 46 5.89 -11.64 5.55
N TYR A 47 6.51 -12.03 4.42
CA TYR A 47 7.26 -13.27 4.32
C TYR A 47 8.60 -13.20 5.07
N LYS A 48 9.41 -12.17 4.80
CA LYS A 48 10.76 -12.06 5.37
C LYS A 48 10.79 -11.40 6.75
N GLY A 49 9.83 -10.53 7.04
CA GLY A 49 9.74 -9.78 8.30
C GLY A 49 10.86 -8.73 8.49
N PRO A 50 10.68 -7.75 9.40
CA PRO A 50 9.41 -7.32 9.98
C PRO A 50 8.46 -6.75 8.90
N SER A 51 7.15 -6.79 9.16
CA SER A 51 6.16 -6.24 8.21
C SER A 51 6.33 -4.73 8.04
N ILE A 52 5.86 -4.15 6.93
CA ILE A 52 5.97 -2.69 6.72
C ILE A 52 5.27 -1.91 7.84
N ILE A 53 4.06 -2.31 8.23
CA ILE A 53 3.32 -1.63 9.28
C ILE A 53 4.01 -1.79 10.64
N GLU A 54 4.63 -2.93 10.91
CA GLU A 54 5.49 -3.13 12.09
C GLU A 54 6.70 -2.20 12.05
N THR A 55 7.30 -2.04 10.87
CA THR A 55 8.47 -1.18 10.68
C THR A 55 8.12 0.28 10.99
N PHE A 56 7.00 0.78 10.46
CA PHE A 56 6.51 2.12 10.81
C PHE A 56 6.13 2.24 12.30
N ALA A 57 5.53 1.20 12.86
CA ALA A 57 5.20 1.17 14.29
C ALA A 57 6.45 1.29 15.18
N ARG A 58 7.55 0.63 14.80
CA ARG A 58 8.82 0.66 15.54
C ARG A 58 9.54 2.00 15.50
N ILE A 59 9.21 2.89 14.56
CA ILE A 59 9.75 4.26 14.53
C ILE A 59 9.22 5.04 15.74
N THR A 60 7.92 4.93 16.04
CA THR A 60 7.31 5.58 17.20
C THR A 60 7.52 4.78 18.49
N GLU A 61 7.51 3.45 18.41
CA GLU A 61 7.57 2.56 19.56
C GLU A 61 8.55 1.41 19.30
N PRO A 62 9.85 1.58 19.62
CA PRO A 62 10.90 0.64 19.25
C PRO A 62 10.67 -0.80 19.76
N LYS A 63 10.07 -0.92 20.95
CA LYS A 63 9.80 -2.18 21.64
C LYS A 63 8.32 -2.56 21.57
N LEU A 64 7.91 -3.11 20.42
CA LEU A 64 6.57 -3.70 20.28
C LEU A 64 6.47 -5.07 20.97
N ASP A 65 5.35 -5.29 21.66
CA ASP A 65 5.02 -6.58 22.25
C ASP A 65 4.55 -7.59 21.18
N LYS A 66 4.44 -8.87 21.56
CA LYS A 66 4.06 -9.94 20.62
C LYS A 66 2.66 -9.73 20.02
N ARG A 67 1.74 -9.12 20.76
CA ARG A 67 0.37 -8.84 20.28
C ARG A 67 0.38 -7.74 19.22
N ALA A 68 1.11 -6.65 19.44
CA ALA A 68 1.26 -5.58 18.45
C ALA A 68 1.99 -6.07 17.17
N ILE A 69 2.96 -6.98 17.30
CA ILE A 69 3.60 -7.59 16.12
C ILE A 69 2.58 -8.41 15.31
N SER A 70 1.75 -9.23 15.95
CA SER A 70 0.70 -9.99 15.26
C SER A 70 -0.35 -9.06 14.60
N TYR A 71 -0.75 -8.01 15.32
CA TYR A 71 -1.67 -7.00 14.81
C TYR A 71 -1.12 -6.29 13.56
N THR A 72 0.11 -5.80 13.61
CA THR A 72 0.74 -5.10 12.47
C THR A 72 0.92 -6.00 11.24
N LYS A 73 1.15 -7.31 11.43
CA LYS A 73 1.11 -8.30 10.34
C LYS A 73 -0.30 -8.42 9.74
N ASN A 74 -1.35 -8.48 10.54
CA ASN A 74 -2.73 -8.56 10.04
C ASN A 74 -3.12 -7.28 9.26
N VAL A 75 -2.75 -6.10 9.77
CA VAL A 75 -2.94 -4.84 9.05
C VAL A 75 -2.18 -4.85 7.72
N THR A 76 -0.93 -5.35 7.69
CA THR A 76 -0.16 -5.47 6.44
C THR A 76 -0.85 -6.41 5.44
N LYS A 77 -1.52 -7.48 5.89
CA LYS A 77 -2.34 -8.33 4.99
C LYS A 77 -3.54 -7.59 4.42
N ILE A 78 -4.22 -6.77 5.22
CA ILE A 78 -5.34 -5.93 4.76
C ILE A 78 -4.85 -4.97 3.67
N TRP A 79 -3.68 -4.37 3.84
CA TRP A 79 -3.04 -3.56 2.79
C TRP A 79 -2.76 -4.36 1.52
N CYS A 80 -2.25 -5.59 1.61
CA CYS A 80 -2.05 -6.44 0.45
C CYS A 80 -3.37 -6.68 -0.31
N VAL A 81 -4.45 -7.00 0.41
CA VAL A 81 -5.78 -7.20 -0.19
C VAL A 81 -6.25 -5.92 -0.88
N PHE A 82 -6.13 -4.76 -0.22
CA PHE A 82 -6.45 -3.47 -0.81
C PHE A 82 -5.67 -3.22 -2.11
N PHE A 83 -4.35 -3.44 -2.13
CA PHE A 83 -3.54 -3.20 -3.31
C PHE A 83 -3.94 -4.10 -4.50
N VAL A 84 -4.32 -5.36 -4.26
CA VAL A 84 -4.80 -6.26 -5.33
C VAL A 84 -6.11 -5.76 -5.93
N PHE A 85 -7.09 -5.42 -5.09
CA PHE A 85 -8.37 -4.88 -5.56
C PHE A 85 -8.18 -3.54 -6.26
N ASN A 86 -7.38 -2.65 -5.69
CA ASN A 86 -7.15 -1.33 -6.25
C ASN A 86 -6.37 -1.39 -7.57
N ALA A 87 -5.38 -2.28 -7.70
CA ALA A 87 -4.70 -2.53 -8.98
C ALA A 87 -5.66 -3.06 -10.05
N SER A 88 -6.59 -3.94 -9.66
CA SER A 88 -7.58 -4.53 -10.56
C SER A 88 -8.59 -3.48 -11.05
N ILE A 89 -9.10 -2.63 -10.15
CA ILE A 89 -10.02 -1.55 -10.53
C ILE A 89 -9.28 -0.48 -11.34
N ALA A 90 -8.06 -0.11 -10.95
CA ALA A 90 -7.21 0.78 -11.72
C ALA A 90 -7.06 0.25 -13.15
N LEU A 91 -6.70 -1.03 -13.33
CA LEU A 91 -6.52 -1.64 -14.64
C LEU A 91 -7.81 -1.62 -15.46
N TYR A 92 -8.93 -1.96 -14.83
CA TYR A 92 -10.24 -1.90 -15.47
C TYR A 92 -10.55 -0.48 -15.97
N THR A 93 -10.37 0.52 -15.12
CA THR A 93 -10.61 1.92 -15.50
C THR A 93 -9.67 2.41 -16.60
N SER A 94 -8.41 1.95 -16.60
CA SER A 94 -7.42 2.35 -17.61
C SER A 94 -7.76 1.84 -19.01
N VAL A 95 -8.33 0.63 -19.11
CA VAL A 95 -8.58 -0.05 -20.40
C VAL A 95 -10.01 0.20 -20.90
N PHE A 96 -11.01 0.20 -20.02
CA PHE A 96 -12.41 0.09 -20.43
C PHE A 96 -13.24 1.36 -20.17
N THR A 97 -12.65 2.42 -19.58
CA THR A 97 -13.42 3.60 -19.19
C THR A 97 -12.87 4.91 -19.78
N SER A 98 -13.70 5.96 -19.75
CA SER A 98 -13.30 7.30 -20.16
C SER A 98 -12.21 7.86 -19.22
N LEU A 99 -11.51 8.89 -19.70
CA LEU A 99 -10.44 9.53 -18.94
C LEU A 99 -10.98 10.15 -17.63
N ASP A 100 -12.22 10.67 -17.67
CA ASP A 100 -12.89 11.25 -16.50
C ASP A 100 -13.18 10.20 -15.41
N VAL A 101 -13.69 9.03 -15.78
CA VAL A 101 -13.95 7.93 -14.84
C VAL A 101 -12.66 7.41 -14.25
N TRP A 102 -11.63 7.24 -15.10
CA TRP A 102 -10.30 6.86 -14.65
C TRP A 102 -9.70 7.87 -13.67
N ALA A 103 -9.79 9.16 -13.98
CA ALA A 103 -9.25 10.24 -13.15
C ALA A 103 -10.02 10.38 -11.84
N PHE A 104 -11.34 10.23 -11.86
CA PHE A 104 -12.15 10.27 -10.65
C PHE A 104 -11.84 9.10 -9.71
N TYR A 105 -11.74 7.88 -10.23
CA TYR A 105 -11.41 6.74 -9.38
C TYR A 105 -9.97 6.81 -8.85
N ASN A 106 -8.98 6.92 -9.75
CA ASN A 106 -7.57 6.84 -9.40
C ASN A 106 -7.05 8.12 -8.73
N GLY A 107 -7.67 9.27 -9.01
CA GLY A 107 -7.31 10.58 -8.49
C GLY A 107 -8.09 11.00 -7.24
N PHE A 108 -9.25 10.39 -6.94
CA PHE A 108 -10.06 10.75 -5.77
C PHE A 108 -10.46 9.54 -4.93
N ILE A 109 -11.25 8.61 -5.46
CA ILE A 109 -11.80 7.48 -4.68
C ILE A 109 -10.69 6.63 -4.04
N ALA A 110 -9.65 6.29 -4.81
CA ALA A 110 -8.54 5.49 -4.30
C ALA A 110 -7.87 6.14 -3.07
N TYR A 111 -7.73 7.46 -3.07
CA TYR A 111 -7.15 8.21 -1.95
C TYR A 111 -8.08 8.28 -0.74
N ILE A 112 -9.40 8.38 -0.95
CA ILE A 112 -10.39 8.30 0.14
C ILE A 112 -10.30 6.92 0.81
N ILE A 113 -10.27 5.83 0.03
CA ILE A 113 -10.17 4.48 0.59
C ILE A 113 -8.85 4.29 1.34
N MET A 114 -7.73 4.75 0.77
CA MET A 114 -6.43 4.72 1.46
C MET A 114 -6.47 5.51 2.77
N GLY A 115 -7.05 6.72 2.77
CA GLY A 115 -7.21 7.57 3.95
C GLY A 115 -8.05 6.91 5.03
N VAL A 116 -9.17 6.28 4.66
CA VAL A 116 -10.01 5.51 5.59
C VAL A 116 -9.23 4.32 6.16
N LEU A 117 -8.48 3.59 5.34
CA LEU A 117 -7.72 2.43 5.78
C LEU A 117 -6.61 2.83 6.78
N PHE A 118 -5.93 3.95 6.54
CA PHE A 118 -5.01 4.56 7.51
C PHE A 118 -5.71 5.03 8.78
N ALA A 119 -6.86 5.71 8.66
CA ALA A 119 -7.61 6.20 9.82
C ALA A 119 -8.10 5.05 10.70
N VAL A 120 -8.59 3.97 10.10
CA VAL A 120 -9.00 2.75 10.80
C VAL A 120 -7.80 2.11 11.51
N GLU A 121 -6.65 1.98 10.85
CA GLU A 121 -5.43 1.46 11.49
C GLU A 121 -5.06 2.28 12.72
N TRP A 122 -5.06 3.61 12.58
CA TRP A 122 -4.68 4.53 13.64
C TRP A 122 -5.66 4.51 14.81
N LEU A 123 -6.97 4.51 14.53
CA LEU A 123 -8.02 4.43 15.54
C LEU A 123 -7.98 3.11 16.31
N VAL A 124 -7.79 1.99 15.60
CA VAL A 124 -7.70 0.67 16.23
C VAL A 124 -6.42 0.58 17.06
N ARG A 125 -5.28 1.09 16.57
CA ARG A 125 -4.04 1.19 17.35
C ARG A 125 -4.23 2.00 18.64
N LYS A 126 -4.90 3.15 18.56
CA LYS A 126 -5.21 3.99 19.73
C LYS A 126 -6.12 3.26 20.74
N LYS A 127 -7.11 2.51 20.26
CA LYS A 127 -8.03 1.74 21.10
C LYS A 127 -7.34 0.55 21.78
N VAL A 128 -6.47 -0.17 21.06
CA VAL A 128 -5.67 -1.27 21.62
C VAL A 128 -4.71 -0.74 22.69
N LYS A 129 -4.07 0.41 22.47
CA LYS A 129 -3.23 1.07 23.49
C LYS A 129 -4.02 1.43 24.75
N ARG A 130 -5.16 2.12 24.59
CA ARG A 130 -6.03 2.50 25.71
C ARG A 130 -6.50 1.30 26.54
N ASN A 131 -6.82 0.19 25.89
CA ASN A 131 -7.28 -1.03 26.56
C ASN A 131 -6.13 -1.83 27.21
N ALA A 132 -4.88 -1.59 26.82
CA ALA A 132 -3.70 -2.22 27.41
C ALA A 132 -3.21 -1.52 28.70
N GLY A 133 -3.87 -0.43 29.13
CA GLY A 133 -3.56 0.25 30.39
C GLY A 133 -2.22 0.98 30.42
N VAL A 134 -1.73 1.43 29.25
CA VAL A 134 -0.54 2.29 29.10
C VAL A 134 -0.97 3.67 28.65
#